data_AF-A0A369R651-F1
#
_entry.id   AF-A0A369R651-F1
#
_cell.length_a   1.000
_cell.length_b   1.000
_cell.length_c   1.000
_cell.angle_alpha   90.00
_cell.angle_beta   90.00
_cell.angle_gamma   90.00
#
_symmetry.space_group_name_H-M   'P 1'
#
loop_
_entity.id
_entity.type
_entity.pdbx_description
1 polymer ?
#
loop_
_entity_poly.entity_id
_entity_poly.type
_entity_poly.pdbx_seq_one_letter_code
_entity_poly.pdbx_strand_id
1 'polypeptide(L)'
;MQSDVFERFGAKVEFGQHAPGLFMVIAERHDPVPLISAYDGTVVMRLTSRTSVIARLSLTNALALQKEPGIRSVGGVNMDLNRYKAFLTSLGVKEIPDLGG
;
A
#
# COMPACT_ATOMS: atom_id res chain seq x y z
N MET A 1 -25.38 30.54 -1.86
CA MET A 1 -24.28 30.49 -2.86
C MET A 1 -23.04 29.87 -2.24
N GLN A 2 -23.06 28.56 -1.95
CA GLN A 2 -21.90 27.85 -1.39
C GLN A 2 -21.79 26.40 -1.91
N SER A 3 -22.47 26.09 -3.02
CA SER A 3 -22.71 24.70 -3.46
C SER A 3 -22.02 24.30 -4.77
N ASP A 4 -21.57 25.26 -5.60
CA ASP A 4 -21.08 24.94 -6.97
C ASP A 4 -19.59 24.55 -7.05
N VAL A 5 -18.81 24.75 -5.99
CA VAL A 5 -17.35 24.46 -6.02
C VAL A 5 -17.07 22.97 -5.78
N PHE A 6 -17.87 22.31 -4.93
CA PHE A 6 -17.70 20.88 -4.65
C PHE A 6 -18.07 20.00 -5.85
N GLU A 7 -19.03 20.41 -6.67
CA GLU A 7 -19.43 19.66 -7.88
C GLU A 7 -18.42 19.77 -9.03
N ARG A 8 -17.63 20.86 -9.10
CA ARG A 8 -16.69 21.09 -10.22
C ARG A 8 -15.30 20.47 -10.02
N PHE A 9 -14.91 20.18 -8.77
CA PHE A 9 -13.56 19.69 -8.45
C PHE A 9 -13.53 18.44 -7.56
N GLY A 10 -14.70 17.91 -7.17
CA GLY A 10 -14.79 16.69 -6.41
C GLY A 10 -14.55 15.48 -7.30
N ALA A 11 -13.29 15.08 -7.50
CA ALA A 11 -12.98 13.74 -8.01
C ALA A 11 -13.67 12.73 -7.08
N LYS A 12 -14.75 12.13 -7.56
CA LYS A 12 -15.51 11.12 -6.81
C LYS A 12 -14.70 9.83 -6.87
N VAL A 13 -13.83 9.65 -5.89
CA VAL A 13 -13.00 8.45 -5.80
C VAL A 13 -13.86 7.34 -5.19
N GLU A 14 -14.41 6.50 -6.06
CA GLU A 14 -15.10 5.28 -5.66
C GLU A 14 -14.04 4.19 -5.47
N PHE A 15 -13.76 3.84 -4.21
CA PHE A 15 -12.84 2.77 -3.88
C PHE A 15 -13.57 1.43 -4.02
N GLY A 16 -13.23 0.67 -5.06
CA GLY A 16 -13.73 -0.69 -5.24
C GLY A 16 -13.48 -1.52 -3.97
N GLN A 17 -14.52 -2.14 -3.44
CA GLN A 17 -14.51 -2.79 -2.12
C GLN A 17 -13.64 -4.06 -2.03
N HIS A 18 -12.90 -4.47 -3.05
CA HIS A 18 -12.50 -5.87 -3.16
C HIS A 18 -11.02 -6.05 -3.53
N ALA A 19 -10.15 -5.71 -2.58
CA ALA A 19 -8.95 -6.46 -2.20
C ALA A 19 -8.00 -5.53 -1.41
N PRO A 20 -7.45 -5.99 -0.27
CA PRO A 20 -6.36 -5.29 0.40
C PRO A 20 -5.20 -5.02 -0.58
N GLY A 21 -4.83 -3.75 -0.73
CA GLY A 21 -3.74 -3.30 -1.60
C GLY A 21 -2.38 -3.42 -0.91
N LEU A 22 -1.29 -3.28 -1.69
CA LEU A 22 0.05 -3.20 -1.15
C LEU A 22 0.42 -1.74 -0.85
N PHE A 23 0.92 -1.50 0.34
CA PHE A 23 1.37 -0.20 0.82
C PHE A 23 2.77 -0.30 1.39
N MET A 24 3.63 0.63 1.02
CA MET A 24 4.90 0.86 1.69
C MET A 24 4.63 1.70 2.92
N VAL A 25 5.02 1.21 4.08
CA VAL A 25 4.91 1.89 5.36
C VAL A 25 6.33 2.19 5.85
N ILE A 26 6.60 3.45 6.13
CA ILE A 26 7.88 3.91 6.64
C ILE A 26 7.66 4.58 7.99
N ALA A 27 8.25 4.02 9.04
CA ALA A 27 8.32 4.62 10.37
C ALA A 27 9.54 5.53 10.51
N GLU A 28 9.51 6.43 11.49
CA GLU A 28 10.62 7.32 11.77
C GLU A 28 11.80 6.61 12.46
N ARG A 29 11.53 5.92 13.58
CA ARG A 29 12.60 5.37 14.44
C ARG A 29 12.32 3.95 14.98
N HIS A 30 11.12 3.44 14.75
CA HIS A 30 10.65 2.18 15.34
C HIS A 30 10.25 1.17 14.26
N ASP A 31 10.10 -0.09 14.65
CA ASP A 31 9.57 -1.11 13.75
C ASP A 31 8.06 -0.86 13.52
N PRO A 32 7.58 -0.64 12.28
CA PRO A 32 6.17 -0.36 12.01
C PRO A 32 5.26 -1.59 12.13
N VAL A 33 5.83 -2.80 12.26
CA VAL A 33 5.05 -4.06 12.23
C VAL A 33 3.97 -4.19 13.31
N PRO A 34 4.19 -3.80 14.58
CA PRO A 34 3.14 -3.83 15.59
C PRO A 34 1.96 -2.93 15.25
N LEU A 35 2.23 -1.72 14.72
CA LEU A 35 1.19 -0.80 14.27
C LEU A 35 0.42 -1.38 13.09
N ILE A 36 1.12 -1.89 12.07
CA ILE A 36 0.48 -2.52 10.90
C ILE A 36 -0.45 -3.66 11.33
N SER A 37 -0.01 -4.49 12.29
CA SER A 37 -0.82 -5.61 12.79
C SER A 37 -2.05 -5.12 13.57
N ALA A 38 -1.95 -4.00 14.28
CA ALA A 38 -3.08 -3.38 14.98
C ALA A 38 -4.14 -2.79 14.04
N TYR A 39 -3.77 -2.49 12.78
CA TYR A 39 -4.66 -2.02 11.72
C TYR A 39 -5.07 -3.15 10.75
N ASP A 40 -5.15 -4.40 11.24
CA ASP A 40 -5.49 -5.58 10.45
C ASP A 40 -4.64 -5.78 9.18
N GLY A 41 -3.41 -5.28 9.20
CA GLY A 41 -2.46 -5.38 8.10
C GLY A 41 -1.57 -6.61 8.19
N THR A 42 -1.13 -7.12 7.03
CA THR A 42 -0.14 -8.20 6.96
C THR A 42 1.15 -7.71 6.35
N VAL A 43 2.28 -7.90 7.01
CA VAL A 43 3.60 -7.55 6.46
C VAL A 43 3.98 -8.58 5.41
N VAL A 44 4.19 -8.12 4.17
CA VAL A 44 4.54 -8.97 3.03
C VAL A 44 6.06 -9.02 2.85
N MET A 45 6.74 -7.90 3.06
CA MET A 45 8.20 -7.82 2.92
C MET A 45 8.78 -6.76 3.84
N ARG A 46 9.89 -7.08 4.51
CA ARG A 46 10.74 -6.08 5.16
C ARG A 46 11.77 -5.58 4.17
N LEU A 47 11.92 -4.26 4.07
CA LEU A 47 12.96 -3.65 3.26
C LEU A 47 14.27 -3.61 4.05
N THR A 48 15.38 -3.25 3.39
CA THR A 48 16.73 -3.28 3.98
C THR A 48 16.86 -2.45 5.27
N SER A 49 16.01 -1.42 5.43
CA SER A 49 15.90 -0.66 6.67
C SER A 49 14.86 -1.27 7.62
N ARG A 50 15.19 -1.39 8.92
CA ARG A 50 14.29 -1.90 9.97
C ARG A 50 13.00 -1.08 10.14
N THR A 51 12.96 0.14 9.61
CA THR A 51 11.85 1.08 9.72
C THR A 51 10.91 1.07 8.51
N SER A 52 11.20 0.29 7.47
CA SER A 52 10.42 0.31 6.23
C SER A 52 9.94 -1.09 5.85
N VAL A 53 8.65 -1.22 5.59
CA VAL A 53 8.04 -2.50 5.20
C VAL A 53 7.02 -2.31 4.10
N ILE A 54 6.77 -3.37 3.34
CA ILE A 54 5.61 -3.48 2.46
C ILE A 54 4.57 -4.32 3.19
N ALA A 55 3.38 -3.75 3.36
CA ALA A 55 2.25 -4.39 4.02
C ALA A 55 1.03 -4.42 3.10
N ARG A 56 0.21 -5.44 3.29
CA ARG A 56 -1.10 -5.57 2.68
C ARG A 56 -2.13 -4.98 3.64
N LEU A 57 -2.84 -3.95 3.20
CA LEU A 57 -3.80 -3.17 4.00
C LEU A 57 -5.02 -2.81 3.15
N SER A 58 -6.17 -2.62 3.79
CA SER A 58 -7.25 -1.86 3.15
C SER A 58 -6.81 -0.40 2.98
N LEU A 59 -7.34 0.31 1.99
CA LEU A 59 -7.02 1.72 1.84
C LEU A 59 -7.40 2.53 3.09
N THR A 60 -8.55 2.23 3.70
CA THR A 60 -9.00 2.88 4.93
C THR A 60 -7.96 2.73 6.05
N ASN A 61 -7.43 1.52 6.22
CA ASN A 61 -6.44 1.25 7.27
C ASN A 61 -5.08 1.88 6.93
N ALA A 62 -4.69 1.92 5.65
CA ALA A 62 -3.48 2.61 5.21
C ALA A 62 -3.56 4.13 5.48
N LEU A 63 -4.71 4.76 5.20
CA LEU A 63 -4.95 6.18 5.47
C LEU A 63 -5.03 6.48 6.98
N ALA A 64 -5.56 5.55 7.78
CA ALA A 64 -5.57 5.68 9.22
C ALA A 64 -4.14 5.56 9.79
N LEU A 65 -3.38 4.58 9.33
CA LEU A 65 -1.98 4.35 9.73
C LEU A 65 -1.08 5.54 9.37
N GLN A 66 -1.36 6.27 8.29
CA GLN A 66 -0.62 7.49 7.95
C GLN A 66 -0.73 8.59 9.01
N LYS A 67 -1.79 8.56 9.84
CA LYS A 67 -2.02 9.54 10.90
C LYS A 67 -1.37 9.12 12.23
N GLU A 68 -0.84 7.90 12.32
CA GLU A 68 -0.26 7.38 13.56
C GLU A 68 1.07 8.07 13.90
N PRO A 69 1.27 8.46 15.17
CA PRO A 69 2.54 9.01 15.62
C PRO A 69 3.69 8.03 15.35
N GLY A 70 4.76 8.53 14.72
CA GLY A 70 5.94 7.72 14.40
C GLY A 70 5.86 7.01 13.04
N ILE A 71 4.75 7.11 12.32
CA ILE A 71 4.68 6.79 10.88
C ILE A 71 5.05 8.03 10.08
N ARG A 72 6.16 7.94 9.34
CA ARG A 72 6.64 9.02 8.48
C ARG A 72 5.86 9.10 7.18
N SER A 73 5.52 7.96 6.60
CA SER A 73 4.85 7.88 5.30
C SER A 73 4.17 6.53 5.11
N VAL A 74 3.00 6.58 4.45
CA VAL A 74 2.31 5.42 3.89
C VAL A 74 2.02 5.72 2.43
N GLY A 75 2.46 4.87 1.52
CA GLY A 75 2.28 5.06 0.08
C GLY A 75 1.87 3.77 -0.61
N GLY A 76 0.90 3.85 -1.51
CA GLY A 76 0.51 2.71 -2.34
C GLY A 76 1.68 2.22 -3.19
N VAL A 77 1.93 0.91 -3.20
CA VAL A 77 2.90 0.29 -4.09
C VAL A 77 2.18 -0.04 -5.38
N ASN A 78 2.32 0.82 -6.38
CA ASN A 78 1.99 0.45 -7.75
C ASN A 78 3.13 -0.42 -8.29
N MET A 79 2.91 -1.73 -8.22
CA MET A 79 3.79 -2.68 -8.86
C MET A 79 3.52 -2.65 -10.35
N ASP A 80 4.48 -2.18 -11.14
CA ASP A 80 4.47 -2.39 -12.57
C ASP A 80 4.56 -3.90 -12.81
N LEU A 81 3.42 -4.52 -13.11
CA LEU A 81 3.30 -5.96 -13.32
C LEU A 81 4.25 -6.46 -14.41
N ASN A 82 4.56 -5.64 -15.42
CA ASN A 82 5.48 -6.02 -16.49
C ASN A 82 6.92 -6.08 -15.97
N ARG A 83 7.33 -5.12 -15.13
CA ARG A 83 8.66 -5.14 -14.49
C ARG A 83 8.79 -6.26 -13.48
N TYR A 84 7.74 -6.53 -12.70
CA TYR A 84 7.72 -7.64 -11.77
C TYR A 84 7.79 -8.99 -12.48
N LYS A 85 7.01 -9.18 -13.54
CA LYS A 85 7.08 -10.36 -14.41
C LYS A 85 8.48 -10.52 -15.00
N ALA A 86 9.08 -9.46 -15.54
CA ALA A 86 10.43 -9.49 -16.09
C ALA A 86 11.50 -9.86 -15.04
N PHE A 87 11.35 -9.38 -13.81
CA PHE A 87 12.21 -9.75 -12.68
C PHE A 87 12.03 -11.21 -12.25
N LEU A 88 10.80 -11.71 -12.15
CA LEU A 88 10.56 -13.12 -11.85
C LEU A 88 11.16 -14.04 -12.92
N THR A 89 11.00 -13.67 -14.20
CA THR A 89 11.63 -14.39 -15.32
C THR A 89 13.16 -14.35 -15.22
N SER A 90 13.77 -13.23 -14.83
CA SER A 90 15.23 -13.13 -14.67
C SER A 90 15.78 -13.96 -13.51
N LEU A 91 14.95 -14.24 -12.50
CA LEU A 91 15.24 -15.18 -11.41
C LEU A 91 14.97 -16.66 -11.78
N GLY A 92 14.53 -16.94 -13.00
CA GLY A 92 14.28 -18.30 -13.49
C GLY A 92 12.93 -18.88 -13.08
N VAL A 93 11.99 -18.07 -12.58
CA VAL A 93 10.62 -18.50 -12.29
C VAL A 93 9.88 -18.67 -13.61
N LYS A 94 9.50 -19.91 -13.93
CA LYS A 94 8.85 -20.27 -15.21
C LYS A 94 7.33 -20.11 -15.21
N GLU A 95 6.70 -20.12 -14.03
CA GLU A 95 5.26 -19.91 -13.87
C GLU A 95 5.03 -18.64 -13.06
N ILE A 96 4.59 -17.58 -13.74
CA ILE A 96 4.16 -16.36 -13.09
C ILE A 96 2.64 -16.51 -12.87
N PRO A 97 2.16 -16.62 -11.61
CA PRO A 97 0.74 -16.77 -11.36
C PRO A 97 -0.03 -15.60 -11.97
N ASP A 98 -1.11 -15.93 -12.68
CA ASP A 98 -1.92 -14.95 -13.40
C ASP A 98 -2.69 -14.09 -12.39
N LEU A 99 -2.18 -12.88 -12.17
CA LEU A 99 -2.82 -11.86 -11.34
C LEU A 99 -3.80 -11.12 -12.28
N GLY A 100 -4.98 -11.71 -12.46
CA GLY A 100 -6.02 -11.26 -13.40
C GLY A 100 -6.29 -9.75 -13.36
N GLY A 101 -6.48 -9.19 -14.56
CA GLY A 101 -6.77 -7.77 -14.80
C GLY A 101 -8.23 -7.38 -14.64
#